data_AF-A0A1H3LID8-F1
#
_entry.id   AF-A0A1H3LID8-F1
#
_cell.length_a   1.000
_cell.length_b   1.000
_cell.length_c   1.000
_cell.angle_alpha   90.00
_cell.angle_beta   90.00
_cell.angle_gamma   90.00
#
_symmetry.space_group_name_H-M   'P 1'
#
loop_
_entity.id
_entity.type
_entity.pdbx_description
1 polymer ?
#
loop_
_entity_poly.entity_id
_entity_poly.type
_entity_poly.pdbx_seq_one_letter_code
_entity_poly.pdbx_strand_id
1 'polypeptide(L)' 'MSFRPAVTSFLSEIRPAAPLVYACWHGVVADLWRVEAGRDGHGAYTARDPRFVVVLDEGKTR' A
#
# COMPACT_ATOMS: atom_id res chain seq x y z
N MET A 1 -5.14 15.80 14.69
CA MET A 1 -6.07 15.36 13.63
C MET A 1 -5.68 13.93 13.24
N SER A 2 -6.59 12.97 13.33
CA SER A 2 -6.37 11.60 12.84
C SER A 2 -6.70 11.60 11.35
N PHE A 3 -5.69 11.40 10.49
CA PHE A 3 -5.92 11.12 9.08
C PHE A 3 -6.70 9.80 8.98
N ARG A 4 -7.83 9.83 8.27
CA ARG A 4 -8.65 8.65 7.99
C ARG A 4 -8.80 8.55 6.48
N PRO A 5 -7.96 7.76 5.80
CA PRO A 5 -7.99 7.68 4.34
C PRO A 5 -9.35 7.13 3.90
N ALA A 6 -10.09 7.92 3.13
CA ALA A 6 -11.36 7.50 2.53
C ALA A 6 -11.07 6.62 1.30
N VAL A 7 -10.77 5.34 1.57
CA VAL A 7 -10.31 4.38 0.58
C VAL A 7 -11.15 3.12 0.64
N THR A 8 -11.58 2.67 -0.53
CA THR A 8 -12.11 1.33 -0.72
C THR A 8 -11.14 0.55 -1.59
N SER A 9 -10.75 -0.64 -1.16
CA SER A 9 -9.82 -1.50 -1.90
C SER A 9 -10.37 -2.90 -2.08
N PHE A 10 -10.01 -3.50 -3.21
CA PHE A 10 -10.22 -4.90 -3.52
C PHE A 10 -8.86 -5.53 -3.78
N LEU A 11 -8.57 -6.65 -3.12
CA LEU A 11 -7.31 -7.39 -3.23
C LEU A 11 -7.63 -8.88 -3.39
N SER A 12 -6.99 -9.52 -4.37
CA SER A 12 -7.00 -10.97 -4.56
C SER A 12 -5.56 -11.48 -4.50
N GLU A 13 -5.34 -12.55 -3.71
CA GLU A 13 -4.03 -13.19 -3.50
C GLU A 13 -2.86 -12.28 -3.07
N ILE A 14 -3.15 -11.07 -2.58
CA ILE A 14 -2.18 -10.19 -1.92
C ILE A 14 -2.45 -10.24 -0.42
N ARG A 15 -1.41 -10.52 0.37
CA ARG A 15 -1.50 -10.67 1.83
C ARG A 15 -0.37 -9.92 2.54
N PRO A 16 -0.63 -9.24 3.67
CA PRO A 16 0.43 -8.64 4.47
C PRO A 16 1.42 -9.71 4.95
N ALA A 17 2.72 -9.45 4.78
CA ALA A 17 3.83 -10.31 5.18
C ALA A 17 4.53 -9.82 6.45
N ALA A 18 4.32 -8.56 6.81
CA ALA A 18 4.87 -7.93 8.01
C ALA A 18 3.88 -6.90 8.58
N PRO A 19 4.05 -6.47 9.84
CA PRO A 19 3.30 -5.34 10.39
C PRO A 19 3.46 -4.08 9.54
N LEU A 20 2.40 -3.26 9.47
CA LEU A 20 2.43 -1.96 8.81
C LEU A 20 3.49 -1.06 9.46
N VAL A 21 4.36 -0.49 8.62
CA VAL A 21 5.20 0.65 8.99
C VAL A 21 4.55 1.91 8.43
N TYR A 22 4.36 2.92 9.27
CA TYR A 22 3.78 4.18 8.85
C TYR A 22 4.55 5.36 9.42
N ALA A 23 4.47 6.49 8.71
CA ALA A 23 4.96 7.77 9.18
C ALA A 23 3.97 8.88 8.80
N CYS A 24 3.89 9.88 9.66
CA CYS A 24 3.03 11.04 9.48
C CYS A 24 3.86 12.32 9.63
N TRP A 25 3.79 13.23 8.66
CA TRP A 25 4.48 14.51 8.71
C TRP A 25 3.77 15.56 7.85
N HIS A 26 3.72 16.81 8.29
CA HIS A 26 3.19 17.94 7.50
C HIS A 26 1.86 17.67 6.74
N GLY A 27 0.92 16.93 7.36
CA GLY A 27 -0.36 16.58 6.72
C GLY A 27 -0.31 15.42 5.72
N VAL A 28 0.86 14.81 5.53
CA VAL A 28 1.10 13.60 4.73
C VAL A 28 1.13 12.39 5.64
N VAL A 29 0.54 11.29 5.17
CA VAL A 29 0.69 9.95 5.75
C VAL A 29 1.25 9.04 4.69
N ALA A 30 2.31 8.32 5.02
CA ALA A 30 2.85 7.26 4.19
C ALA A 30 2.80 5.93 4.93
N ASP A 31 2.22 4.96 4.23
CA ASP A 31 2.07 3.58 4.69
C ASP A 31 2.97 2.70 3.82
N LEU A 32 3.83 1.89 4.44
CA LEU A 32 4.63 0.89 3.77
C LEU A 32 4.16 -0.51 4.17
N TRP A 33 3.69 -1.24 3.17
CA TRP A 33 3.25 -2.63 3.32
C TRP A 33 4.29 -3.55 2.71
N ARG A 34 4.79 -4.51 3.51
CA ARG A 34 5.43 -5.71 2.95
C ARG A 34 4.34 -6.73 2.69
N VAL A 35 4.27 -7.25 1.48
CA VAL A 35 3.21 -8.18 1.06
C VAL A 35 3.82 -9.39 0.36
N GLU A 36 3.17 -10.53 0.52
CA GLU A 36 3.31 -11.65 -0.40
C GLU A 36 2.21 -11.55 -1.46
N ALA A 37 2.57 -11.78 -2.72
CA ALA A 37 1.65 -11.84 -3.84
C ALA A 37 1.66 -13.24 -4.45
N GLY A 38 0.48 -13.84 -4.55
CA GLY A 38 0.28 -15.07 -5.33
C GLY A 38 0.56 -14.85 -6.81
N ARG A 39 0.65 -15.95 -7.56
CA ARG A 39 0.95 -15.92 -9.01
C ARG A 39 0.02 -14.99 -9.79
N ASP A 40 -1.25 -14.91 -9.41
CA ASP A 40 -2.28 -14.08 -10.05
C ASP A 40 -2.72 -12.93 -9.13
N GLY A 41 -1.84 -12.52 -8.21
CA GLY A 41 -2.09 -11.45 -7.25
C GLY A 41 -2.41 -10.13 -7.93
N HIS A 42 -3.57 -9.56 -7.60
CA HIS A 42 -4.04 -8.32 -8.19
C HIS A 42 -4.92 -7.53 -7.23
N GLY A 43 -5.15 -6.26 -7.55
CA GLY A 43 -6.03 -5.42 -6.78
C GLY A 43 -6.34 -4.10 -7.46
N ALA A 44 -7.31 -3.41 -6.89
CA ALA A 44 -7.70 -2.07 -7.29
C ALA A 44 -8.17 -1.28 -6.06
N TYR A 45 -8.11 0.04 -6.14
CA TYR A 45 -8.69 0.90 -5.11
C TYR A 45 -9.33 2.13 -5.73
N THR A 46 -10.28 2.71 -4.99
CA THR A 46 -10.77 4.06 -5.20
C THR A 46 -10.43 4.90 -3.98
N ALA A 47 -9.96 6.12 -4.21
CA ALA A 47 -9.60 7.05 -3.16
C ALA A 47 -10.13 8.43 -3.52
N ARG A 48 -10.65 9.13 -2.50
CA ARG A 48 -11.10 10.52 -2.65
C ARG A 48 -9.92 11.49 -2.63
N ASP A 49 -8.96 11.24 -1.75
CA ASP A 49 -7.81 12.12 -1.55
C ASP A 49 -6.66 11.76 -2.51
N PRO A 50 -5.89 12.74 -3.01
CA PRO A 50 -4.72 12.49 -3.85
C PRO A 50 -3.74 11.52 -3.19
N ARG A 51 -3.18 10.61 -3.98
CA ARG A 51 -2.25 9.60 -3.50
C ARG A 51 -1.29 9.14 -4.58
N PHE A 52 -0.10 8.77 -4.13
CA PHE A 52 0.90 8.07 -4.91
C PHE A 52 1.02 6.65 -4.38
N VAL A 53 1.06 5.69 -5.28
CA VAL A 53 1.35 4.29 -4.96
C VAL A 53 2.60 3.91 -5.73
N VAL A 54 3.61 3.45 -4.99
CA VAL A 54 4.88 3.02 -5.55
C VAL A 54 5.03 1.54 -5.23
N VAL A 55 5.21 0.73 -6.26
CA VAL A 55 5.53 -0.70 -6.10
C VAL A 55 7.04 -0.82 -6.08
N LEU A 56 7.57 -1.29 -4.96
CA LEU A 56 9.00 -1.55 -4.77
C LEU A 56 9.23 -3.04 -5.00
N ASP A 57 10.04 -3.39 -6.00
CA ASP A 57 10.58 -4.74 -6.13
C ASP A 57 11.92 -4.79 -5.37
N GLU A 58 12.35 -5.97 -4.93
CA GLU A 58 13.66 -6.15 -4.27
C GLU A 58 14.83 -5.91 -5.23
N GLY A 59 14.55 -5.56 -6.49
CA GLY A 59 15.55 -5.17 -7.47
C GLY A 59 16.48 -6.34 -7.74
N LYS A 60 16.06 -7.30 -8.57
CA LYS A 60 17.03 -8.27 -9.10
C LYS A 60 18.02 -7.50 -9.96
N THR A 61 19.22 -7.24 -9.43
CA THR A 61 20.38 -6.92 -10.26
C THR A 61 20.56 -8.10 -11.20
N ARG A 62 20.29 -7.87 -12.49
CA ARG A 62 20.49 -8.86 -13.54
C ARG A 62 21.93 -8.81 -14.02
#